data_AF-A0AAN8WHT9-F1
#
_entry.id   AF-A0AAN8WHT9-F1
#
_cell.length_a   1.000
_cell.length_b   1.000
_cell.length_c   1.000
_cell.angle_alpha   90.00
_cell.angle_beta   90.00
_cell.angle_gamma   90.00
#
_symmetry.space_group_name_H-M   'P 1'
#
loop_
_entity.id
_entity.type
_entity.pdbx_description
1 polymer ?
#
loop_
_entity_poly.entity_id
_entity_poly.type
_entity_poly.pdbx_seq_one_letter_code
_entity_poly.pdbx_strand_id
1 'polypeptide(L)'
;MSVIPSFQDLEYDTRDLAEAHGTDITVYSGGSDVLELDDINGNPVEIYLGLYENKAVVPAPALTWKVVYEESSNRAAAVVGINNPHLTSAPAKLCSDICSSLSWINIDLSNLGRGYTYCCTVDDLRAAIPHVPDLGNVGLLDN
;
A
#
# COMPACT_ATOMS: atom_id res chain seq x y z
N MET A 1 3.63 -9.55 13.47
CA MET A 1 3.41 -8.60 12.36
C MET A 1 3.34 -9.42 11.09
N SER A 2 2.15 -9.62 10.51
CA SER A 2 2.06 -10.33 9.23
C SER A 2 2.57 -9.36 8.16
N VAL A 3 3.72 -9.64 7.57
CA VAL A 3 4.23 -8.86 6.44
C VAL A 3 3.43 -9.32 5.22
N ILE A 4 2.77 -8.40 4.54
CA ILE A 4 2.12 -8.68 3.26
C ILE A 4 3.25 -9.02 2.26
N PRO A 5 3.34 -10.25 1.71
CA PRO A 5 4.48 -10.64 0.88
C PRO A 5 4.74 -9.70 -0.30
N SER A 6 3.69 -9.19 -0.94
CA SER A 6 3.80 -8.19 -2.02
C SER A 6 4.50 -6.89 -1.58
N PHE A 7 4.38 -6.49 -0.31
CA PHE A 7 5.04 -5.30 0.22
C PHE A 7 6.51 -5.54 0.51
N GLN A 8 6.89 -6.79 0.82
CA GLN A 8 8.30 -7.15 0.88
C GLN A 8 8.93 -7.07 -0.52
N ASP A 9 8.24 -7.58 -1.54
CA ASP A 9 8.67 -7.51 -2.94
C ASP A 9 8.81 -6.04 -3.39
N LEU A 10 7.81 -5.19 -3.10
CA LEU A 10 7.86 -3.75 -3.35
C LEU A 10 9.10 -3.06 -2.77
N GLU A 11 9.50 -3.44 -1.55
CA GLU A 11 10.68 -2.87 -0.92
C GLU A 11 11.97 -3.30 -1.60
N TYR A 12 12.03 -4.50 -2.20
CA TYR A 12 13.17 -4.90 -3.03
C TYR A 12 13.18 -4.10 -4.33
N ASP A 13 12.05 -4.05 -5.05
CA ASP A 13 11.91 -3.30 -6.30
C ASP A 13 12.29 -1.81 -6.13
N THR A 14 11.90 -1.20 -5.01
CA THR A 14 12.26 0.19 -4.70
C THR A 14 13.78 0.39 -4.50
N ARG A 15 14.47 -0.60 -3.92
CA ARG A 15 15.93 -0.55 -3.72
C ARG A 15 16.66 -0.75 -5.03
N ASP A 16 16.19 -1.69 -5.85
CA ASP A 16 16.73 -1.95 -7.19
C ASP A 16 16.54 -0.74 -8.11
N LEU A 17 15.39 -0.04 -8.01
CA LEU A 17 15.14 1.20 -8.73
C LEU A 17 16.13 2.31 -8.34
N ALA A 18 16.34 2.53 -7.04
CA ALA A 18 17.31 3.50 -6.55
C ALA A 18 18.73 3.21 -7.05
N GLU A 19 19.14 1.94 -7.05
CA GLU A 19 20.43 1.50 -7.60
C GLU A 19 20.52 1.74 -9.11
N ALA A 20 19.48 1.37 -9.86
CA ALA A 20 19.44 1.52 -11.31
C ALA A 20 19.51 2.99 -11.76
N HIS A 21 18.85 3.88 -11.02
CA HIS A 21 18.85 5.32 -11.29
C HIS A 21 20.08 6.04 -10.73
N GLY A 22 20.78 5.43 -9.77
CA GLY A 22 21.89 6.06 -9.06
C GLY A 22 21.45 7.30 -8.28
N THR A 23 20.27 7.25 -7.66
CA THR A 23 19.67 8.36 -6.92
C THR A 23 19.05 7.93 -5.61
N ASP A 24 18.72 8.90 -4.76
CA ASP A 24 18.00 8.66 -3.51
C ASP A 24 16.49 8.64 -3.79
N ILE A 25 15.80 7.67 -3.19
CA ILE A 25 14.35 7.55 -3.24
C ILE A 25 13.77 7.80 -1.85
N THR A 26 12.87 8.76 -1.75
CA THR A 26 12.11 9.05 -0.54
C THR A 26 10.86 8.16 -0.51
N VAL A 27 10.71 7.37 0.56
CA VAL A 27 9.55 6.49 0.73
C VAL A 27 8.69 6.98 1.89
N TYR A 28 7.42 7.28 1.62
CA TYR A 28 6.41 7.49 2.64
C TYR A 28 5.60 6.22 2.81
N SER A 29 5.21 5.88 4.03
CA SER A 29 4.41 4.67 4.30
C SER A 29 3.39 4.95 5.39
N GLY A 30 2.24 4.27 5.30
CA GLY A 30 1.20 4.40 6.30
C GLY A 30 0.13 3.33 6.19
N GLY A 31 -0.81 3.40 7.12
CA GLY A 31 -2.05 2.62 7.09
C GLY A 31 -3.27 3.53 6.90
N SER A 32 -4.39 2.94 6.49
CA SER A 32 -5.71 3.55 6.52
C SER A 32 -6.74 2.55 7.02
N ASP A 33 -7.73 3.09 7.72
CA ASP A 33 -8.88 2.38 8.29
C ASP A 33 -8.51 1.26 9.28
N VAL A 34 -9.51 0.68 9.94
CA VAL A 34 -9.32 -0.48 10.83
C VAL A 34 -9.75 -1.72 10.07
N LEU A 35 -8.92 -2.75 10.07
CA LEU A 35 -9.24 -4.04 9.46
C LEU A 35 -10.47 -4.63 10.15
N GLU A 36 -11.46 -5.02 9.37
CA GLU A 36 -12.61 -5.81 9.82
C GLU A 36 -12.55 -7.22 9.23
N LEU A 37 -12.80 -8.23 10.06
CA LEU A 37 -12.96 -9.62 9.64
C LEU A 37 -14.26 -10.18 10.22
N ASP A 38 -14.90 -11.10 9.49
CA ASP A 38 -16.13 -11.73 9.96
C ASP A 38 -15.87 -12.70 11.12
N ASP A 39 -16.71 -12.62 12.15
CA ASP A 39 -16.77 -13.62 13.22
C ASP A 39 -17.43 -14.92 12.75
N ILE A 40 -17.56 -15.91 13.65
CA ILE A 40 -18.20 -17.19 13.35
C ILE A 40 -19.67 -17.08 12.92
N ASN A 41 -20.33 -15.96 13.21
CA ASN A 41 -21.71 -15.68 12.84
C ASN A 41 -21.83 -14.80 11.59
N GLY A 42 -20.70 -14.41 10.97
CA GLY A 42 -20.67 -13.53 9.80
C GLY A 42 -20.84 -12.04 10.13
N ASN A 43 -20.60 -11.63 11.37
CA ASN A 43 -20.61 -10.21 11.73
C ASN A 43 -19.20 -9.62 11.58
N PRO A 44 -19.05 -8.43 10.97
CA PRO A 44 -17.75 -7.77 10.88
C PRO A 44 -17.28 -7.34 12.28
N VAL A 45 -16.02 -7.64 12.58
CA VAL A 45 -15.35 -7.28 13.83
C VAL A 45 -14.02 -6.59 13.53
N GLU A 46 -13.83 -5.41 14.11
CA GLU A 46 -12.57 -4.67 14.03
C GLU A 46 -11.41 -5.42 14.71
N ILE A 47 -10.26 -5.44 14.06
CA ILE A 47 -9.07 -6.15 14.51
C ILE A 47 -8.08 -5.17 15.15
N TYR A 48 -7.68 -5.50 16.38
CA TYR A 48 -6.68 -4.75 17.15
C TYR A 48 -5.54 -5.66 17.61
N LEU A 49 -4.32 -5.14 17.55
CA LEU A 49 -3.07 -5.85 17.86
C LEU A 49 -2.65 -5.76 19.33
N GLY A 50 -3.40 -5.05 20.16
CA GLY A 50 -3.04 -4.86 21.56
C GLY A 50 -4.19 -4.34 22.42
N LEU A 51 -4.12 -4.73 23.70
CA LEU A 51 -5.01 -4.25 24.76
C LEU A 51 -4.18 -3.46 25.79
N TYR A 52 -4.73 -2.35 26.26
CA TYR A 52 -4.22 -1.60 27.41
C TYR A 52 -5.40 -1.33 28.35
N GLU A 53 -5.28 -1.75 29.61
CA GLU A 53 -6.38 -1.67 30.60
C GLU A 53 -7.72 -2.23 30.08
N ASN A 54 -7.67 -3.39 29.42
CA ASN A 54 -8.83 -4.04 28.76
C ASN A 54 -9.49 -3.23 27.63
N LYS A 55 -8.84 -2.18 27.13
CA LYS A 55 -9.28 -1.43 25.95
C LYS A 55 -8.37 -1.72 24.76
N ALA A 56 -8.96 -1.88 23.59
CA ALA A 56 -8.21 -2.02 22.35
C ALA A 56 -7.48 -0.71 22.02
N VAL A 57 -6.18 -0.78 21.70
CA VAL A 57 -5.34 0.42 21.55
C VAL A 57 -4.51 0.49 20.28
N VAL A 58 -4.22 -0.64 19.63
CA VAL A 58 -3.43 -0.65 18.38
C VAL A 58 -4.30 -1.21 17.26
N PRO A 59 -4.93 -0.37 16.42
CA PRO A 59 -5.72 -0.87 15.30
C PRO A 59 -4.81 -1.56 14.28
N ALA A 60 -5.22 -2.71 13.77
CA ALA A 60 -4.63 -3.27 12.56
C ALA A 60 -5.16 -2.48 11.36
N PRO A 61 -4.30 -1.94 10.47
CA PRO A 61 -4.77 -1.15 9.34
C PRO A 61 -5.51 -2.06 8.35
N ALA A 62 -6.63 -1.63 7.79
CA ALA A 62 -7.29 -2.37 6.71
C ALA A 62 -6.49 -2.31 5.40
N LEU A 63 -5.86 -1.15 5.18
CA LEU A 63 -5.06 -0.83 4.01
C LEU A 63 -3.67 -0.41 4.47
N THR A 64 -2.66 -0.89 3.77
CA THR A 64 -1.29 -0.36 3.89
C THR A 64 -0.96 0.33 2.58
N TRP A 65 -0.24 1.45 2.63
CA TRP A 65 0.16 2.16 1.43
C TRP A 65 1.61 2.62 1.53
N LYS A 66 2.26 2.74 0.38
CA LYS A 66 3.56 3.38 0.22
C LYS A 66 3.52 4.37 -0.93
N VAL A 67 4.19 5.51 -0.77
CA VAL A 67 4.51 6.43 -1.87
C VAL A 67 6.01 6.37 -2.08
N VAL A 68 6.40 6.02 -3.31
CA VAL A 68 7.79 6.00 -3.77
C VAL A 68 8.01 7.29 -4.55
N TYR A 69 8.89 8.15 -4.04
CA TYR A 69 9.13 9.49 -4.59
C TYR A 69 10.61 9.70 -4.92
N GLU A 70 10.88 9.95 -6.19
CA GLU A 70 12.18 10.37 -6.68
C GLU A 70 12.22 11.89 -6.79
N GLU A 71 12.82 12.55 -5.80
CA GLU A 71 12.91 14.01 -5.71
C GLU A 71 13.71 14.62 -6.86
N SER A 72 14.73 13.91 -7.36
CA SER A 72 15.64 14.41 -8.40
C SER A 72 14.96 14.62 -9.75
N SER A 73 13.95 13.80 -10.08
CA SER A 73 13.14 13.91 -11.29
C SER A 73 11.75 14.48 -11.04
N ASN A 74 11.38 14.70 -9.77
CA ASN A 74 10.05 15.10 -9.33
C ASN A 74 8.95 14.12 -9.80
N ARG A 75 9.20 12.82 -9.61
CA ARG A 75 8.30 11.74 -10.04
C ARG A 75 7.96 10.80 -8.90
N ALA A 76 6.70 10.40 -8.80
CA ALA A 76 6.22 9.52 -7.74
C ALA A 76 5.23 8.49 -8.25
N ALA A 77 5.09 7.41 -7.49
CA ALA A 77 4.03 6.43 -7.64
C ALA A 77 3.56 5.95 -6.25
N ALA A 78 2.29 5.59 -6.15
CA ALA A 78 1.72 5.06 -4.93
C ALA A 78 1.34 3.58 -5.11
N VAL A 79 1.55 2.78 -4.08
CA VAL A 79 1.20 1.36 -4.03
C VAL A 79 0.37 1.08 -2.79
N VAL A 80 -0.76 0.39 -2.97
CA VAL A 80 -1.71 0.07 -1.92
C VAL A 80 -1.85 -1.44 -1.79
N GLY A 81 -1.78 -1.95 -0.57
CA GLY A 81 -1.98 -3.34 -0.22
C GLY A 81 -3.14 -3.51 0.75
N ILE A 82 -3.97 -4.52 0.51
CA ILE A 82 -5.07 -4.87 1.41
C ILE A 82 -4.55 -5.81 2.48
N ASN A 83 -4.72 -5.45 3.75
CA ASN A 83 -4.31 -6.26 4.88
C ASN A 83 -5.41 -7.28 5.27
N ASN A 84 -5.87 -8.08 4.31
CA ASN A 84 -6.82 -9.14 4.58
C ASN A 84 -6.32 -10.47 3.98
N PRO A 85 -5.80 -11.40 4.80
CA PRO A 85 -5.26 -12.68 4.33
C PRO A 85 -6.34 -13.69 3.88
N HIS A 86 -7.62 -13.35 4.06
CA HIS A 86 -8.76 -14.21 3.73
C HIS A 86 -9.49 -13.78 2.45
N LEU A 87 -8.92 -12.84 1.68
CA LEU A 87 -9.50 -12.43 0.41
C LEU A 87 -9.64 -13.61 -0.56
N THR A 88 -10.85 -13.81 -1.07
CA THR A 88 -11.18 -14.79 -2.11
C THR A 88 -11.44 -14.14 -3.47
N SER A 89 -11.59 -12.81 -3.49
CA SER A 89 -11.77 -12.01 -4.70
C SER A 89 -11.14 -10.62 -4.51
N ALA A 90 -10.85 -9.95 -5.62
CA ALA A 90 -10.32 -8.59 -5.61
C ALA A 90 -11.37 -7.60 -5.07
N PRO A 91 -11.10 -6.87 -3.98
CA PRO A 91 -12.00 -5.84 -3.48
C PRO A 91 -11.99 -4.59 -4.38
N ALA A 92 -12.87 -3.65 -4.09
CA ALA A 92 -12.87 -2.35 -4.73
C ALA A 92 -11.54 -1.61 -4.47
N LYS A 93 -11.00 -0.98 -5.52
CA LYS A 93 -9.78 -0.16 -5.45
C LYS A 93 -10.13 1.28 -5.13
N LEU A 94 -9.23 1.97 -4.44
CA LEU A 94 -9.37 3.40 -4.15
C LEU A 94 -9.12 4.29 -5.39
N CYS A 95 -8.47 3.75 -6.41
CA CYS A 95 -8.04 4.47 -7.61
C CYS A 95 -8.09 3.56 -8.84
N SER A 96 -7.87 4.15 -10.02
CA SER A 96 -7.56 3.36 -11.22
C SER A 96 -6.19 2.70 -11.07
N ASP A 97 -6.13 1.40 -11.34
CA ASP A 97 -4.89 0.63 -11.22
C ASP A 97 -3.93 0.94 -12.36
N ILE A 98 -2.79 1.54 -12.02
CA ILE A 98 -1.76 1.93 -12.98
C ILE A 98 -0.51 1.05 -12.93
N CYS A 99 -0.51 -0.08 -12.21
CA CYS A 99 0.72 -0.87 -12.04
C CYS A 99 1.34 -1.33 -13.37
N SER A 100 0.54 -1.56 -14.41
CA SER A 100 1.03 -1.93 -15.74
C SER A 100 1.85 -0.84 -16.42
N SER A 101 1.76 0.40 -15.92
CA SER A 101 2.55 1.54 -16.38
C SER A 101 3.84 1.74 -15.57
N LEU A 102 4.07 0.96 -14.50
CA LEU A 102 5.25 1.08 -13.63
C LEU A 102 6.19 -0.08 -13.93
N SER A 103 7.14 0.11 -14.84
CA SER A 103 8.01 -0.98 -15.32
C SER A 103 8.99 -1.51 -14.28
N TRP A 104 9.22 -0.76 -13.21
CA TRP A 104 10.08 -1.15 -12.09
C TRP A 104 9.38 -2.03 -11.05
N ILE A 105 8.04 -2.16 -11.10
CA ILE A 105 7.30 -3.04 -10.19
C ILE A 105 7.31 -4.48 -10.75
N ASN A 106 7.88 -5.40 -9.96
CA ASN A 106 7.95 -6.82 -10.25
C ASN A 106 7.21 -7.65 -9.17
N ILE A 107 6.04 -7.16 -8.78
CA ILE A 107 5.17 -7.80 -7.79
C ILE A 107 4.13 -8.68 -8.52
N ASP A 108 3.86 -9.87 -8.00
CA ASP A 108 2.74 -10.70 -8.48
C ASP A 108 1.39 -10.15 -7.99
N LEU A 109 0.86 -9.16 -8.71
CA LEU A 109 -0.42 -8.50 -8.43
C LEU A 109 -1.64 -9.42 -8.58
N SER A 110 -1.47 -10.58 -9.21
CA SER A 110 -2.55 -11.55 -9.46
C SER A 110 -2.80 -12.48 -8.28
N ASN A 111 -1.85 -12.58 -7.36
CA ASN A 111 -1.86 -13.56 -6.29
C ASN A 111 -2.39 -12.99 -4.98
N LEU A 112 -3.70 -13.19 -4.74
CA LEU A 112 -4.36 -12.77 -3.50
C LEU A 112 -3.68 -13.34 -2.24
N GLY A 113 -3.11 -14.55 -2.31
CA GLY A 113 -2.41 -15.20 -1.20
C GLY A 113 -1.08 -14.53 -0.83
N ARG A 114 -0.50 -13.73 -1.74
CA ARG A 114 0.68 -12.87 -1.48
C ARG A 114 0.30 -11.45 -1.06
N GLY A 115 -1.00 -11.16 -0.94
CA GLY A 115 -1.52 -9.85 -0.60
C GLY A 115 -1.97 -9.07 -1.82
N TYR A 116 -3.28 -8.81 -1.90
CA TYR A 116 -3.83 -8.02 -2.99
C TYR A 116 -3.25 -6.61 -2.98
N THR A 117 -2.65 -6.22 -4.11
CA THR A 117 -1.90 -4.98 -4.25
C THR A 117 -2.26 -4.33 -5.59
N TYR A 118 -2.30 -3.00 -5.61
CA TYR A 118 -2.53 -2.21 -6.82
C TYR A 118 -1.83 -0.85 -6.70
N CYS A 119 -1.74 -0.12 -7.81
CA CYS A 119 -0.96 1.11 -7.89
C CYS A 119 -1.85 2.28 -8.25
N CYS A 120 -1.55 3.45 -7.69
CA CYS A 120 -2.26 4.71 -7.91
C CYS A 120 -1.29 5.82 -8.29
N THR A 121 -1.81 6.90 -8.85
CA THR A 121 -1.13 8.20 -8.74
C THR A 121 -1.16 8.66 -7.29
N VAL A 122 -0.22 9.54 -6.90
CA VAL A 122 -0.20 10.10 -5.53
C VAL A 122 -1.45 10.95 -5.28
N ASP A 123 -1.91 11.70 -6.29
CA ASP A 123 -3.13 12.51 -6.20
C ASP A 123 -4.38 11.68 -5.96
N ASP A 124 -4.56 10.58 -6.72
CA ASP A 124 -5.73 9.69 -6.53
C ASP A 124 -5.71 9.03 -5.15
N LEU A 125 -4.52 8.58 -4.70
CA LEU A 125 -4.39 8.01 -3.36
C LEU A 125 -4.71 9.05 -2.28
N ARG A 126 -4.20 10.26 -2.41
CA ARG A 126 -4.41 11.36 -1.45
C ARG A 126 -5.87 11.82 -1.42
N ALA A 127 -6.56 11.80 -2.55
CA ALA A 127 -8.00 12.07 -2.60
C ALA A 127 -8.81 11.06 -1.77
N ALA A 128 -8.38 9.80 -1.72
CA ALA A 128 -8.99 8.76 -0.90
C ALA A 128 -8.49 8.75 0.56
N ILE A 129 -7.21 9.07 0.79
CA ILE A 129 -6.52 9.01 2.08
C ILE A 129 -5.83 10.36 2.36
N PRO A 130 -6.51 11.34 2.99
CA PRO A 130 -6.04 12.73 3.08
C PRO A 130 -4.72 12.94 3.84
N HIS A 131 -4.27 11.97 4.65
CA HIS A 131 -2.99 12.02 5.36
C HIS A 131 -1.78 11.51 4.56
N VAL A 132 -1.99 11.05 3.32
CA VAL A 132 -0.92 10.85 2.34
C VAL A 132 -0.24 12.19 2.03
N PRO A 133 1.09 12.26 1.94
CA PRO A 133 1.80 13.52 1.74
C PRO A 133 1.34 14.27 0.49
N ASP A 134 1.28 15.60 0.61
CA ASP A 134 1.08 16.48 -0.53
C ASP A 134 2.42 16.74 -1.22
N LEU A 135 2.62 16.16 -2.40
CA LEU A 135 3.84 16.36 -3.17
C LEU A 135 3.68 17.47 -4.23
N GLY A 136 2.50 18.11 -4.31
CA GLY A 136 2.17 19.04 -5.38
C GLY A 136 2.11 18.35 -6.75
N ASN A 137 2.48 19.07 -7.81
CA ASN A 137 2.45 18.53 -9.18
C ASN A 137 3.69 17.67 -9.46
N VAL A 138 3.59 16.38 -9.19
CA VAL A 138 4.61 15.36 -9.49
C VAL A 138 4.28 14.57 -10.74
N GLY A 139 5.31 14.19 -11.50
CA GLY A 139 5.16 13.25 -12.62
C GLY A 139 4.94 11.82 -12.13
N LEU A 140 4.50 10.94 -13.01
CA LEU A 140 4.42 9.51 -12.71
C LEU A 140 5.82 8.89 -12.76
N LEU A 141 6.22 8.13 -11.74
CA LEU A 141 7.45 7.33 -11.73
C LEU A 141 7.22 6.00 -12.45
N ASP A 142 7.27 6.02 -13.78
CA ASP A 142 6.92 4.87 -14.64
C ASP A 142 8.09 3.93 -14.95
N ASN A 143 9.32 4.34 -14.70
CA ASN A 143 10.53 3.57 -14.93
C ASN A 143 11.56 3.76 -13.83
#